data_AF-A0A0K2TGA4-F1
#
_entry.id   AF-A0A0K2TGA4-F1
#
_cell.length_a   1.000
_cell.length_b   1.000
_cell.length_c   1.000
_cell.angle_alpha   90.00
_cell.angle_beta   90.00
_cell.angle_gamma   90.00
#
_symmetry.space_group_name_H-M   'P 1'
#
loop_
_entity.id
_entity.type
_entity.pdbx_description
1 polymer ?
#
loop_
_entity_poly.entity_id
_entity_poly.type
_entity_poly.pdbx_seq_one_letter_code
_entity_poly.pdbx_strand_id
1 'polypeptide(L)'
;YFLICPFSCIYYCIHQSSHPKLLKGHYYIIMPDSYLDHFLDSLSQVVTGPVVWFHDKVATPYRKNYPWYHRQYRRVPGIENCYTDDWVCREEANAQFRRDKLVEKYIVQLLASRFETCTIEEGFEGKKAKTDPNAKCHDLWKNWCNANLNFYIKYGDMKHNFKAEEALMKQKHRMIWERRNGPIEDNGEQYLTN
;
A
#
# COMPACT_ATOMS: atom_id res chain seq x y z
N TYR A 1 32.42 -6.42 12.69
CA TYR A 1 32.30 -5.10 12.05
C TYR A 1 30.96 -5.02 11.32
N PHE A 2 29.92 -4.72 12.10
CA PHE A 2 28.57 -4.45 11.63
C PHE A 2 28.49 -2.95 11.35
N LEU A 3 28.30 -2.56 10.09
CA LEU A 3 27.79 -1.24 9.76
C LEU A 3 26.37 -1.42 9.23
N ILE A 4 25.44 -1.13 10.12
CA ILE A 4 24.00 -1.07 9.92
C ILE A 4 23.75 0.17 9.06
N CYS A 5 23.23 -0.01 7.85
CA CYS A 5 22.65 1.06 7.03
C CYS A 5 21.13 0.88 7.06
N PRO A 6 20.38 1.60 7.93
CA PRO A 6 18.98 1.29 8.18
C PRO A 6 17.98 2.00 7.24
N PHE A 7 18.39 2.65 6.16
CA PHE A 7 17.50 3.57 5.41
C PHE A 7 17.19 3.22 3.94
N SER A 8 17.74 2.15 3.36
CA SER A 8 17.63 1.91 1.91
C SER A 8 16.53 0.95 1.45
N CYS A 9 15.73 0.37 2.36
CA CYS A 9 14.80 -0.72 1.99
C CYS A 9 13.31 -0.36 1.91
N ILE A 10 12.91 0.90 2.17
CA ILE A 10 11.48 1.27 2.22
C ILE A 10 10.97 1.85 0.88
N TYR A 11 11.85 2.33 0.00
CA TYR A 11 11.43 3.05 -1.21
C TYR A 11 11.14 2.19 -2.45
N TYR A 12 11.36 0.87 -2.42
CA TYR A 12 11.24 0.04 -3.64
C TYR A 12 9.91 -0.72 -3.81
N CYS A 13 8.94 -0.57 -2.90
CA CYS A 13 7.66 -1.27 -2.98
C CYS A 13 6.46 -0.44 -3.50
N ILE A 14 6.68 0.75 -4.05
CA ILE A 14 5.58 1.57 -4.63
C ILE A 14 5.54 1.49 -6.17
N HIS A 15 6.57 0.95 -6.83
CA HIS A 15 6.72 1.06 -8.28
C HIS A 15 6.38 -0.22 -9.08
N GLN A 16 5.33 -0.95 -8.70
CA GLN A 16 4.85 -2.12 -9.47
C GLN A 16 3.34 -2.10 -9.71
N SER A 17 2.81 -0.96 -10.13
CA SER A 17 1.60 -0.88 -10.96
C SER A 17 1.96 -0.16 -12.27
N SER A 18 2.93 -0.71 -13.00
CA SER A 18 3.28 -0.26 -14.34
C SER A 18 2.26 -0.83 -15.33
N HIS A 19 1.30 0.02 -15.72
CA HIS A 19 0.76 -0.03 -17.07
C HIS A 19 1.96 -0.06 -18.06
N PRO A 20 2.15 -1.12 -18.85
CA PRO A 20 3.22 -1.15 -19.84
C PRO A 20 2.68 -0.50 -21.11
N LYS A 21 2.78 0.82 -21.19
CA LYS A 21 2.75 1.66 -22.40
C LYS A 21 2.71 3.12 -21.93
N LEU A 22 3.83 3.83 -22.10
CA LEU A 22 4.01 5.29 -22.23
C LEU A 22 5.32 5.75 -21.55
N LEU A 23 6.47 5.29 -22.07
CA LEU A 23 7.77 5.95 -21.84
C LEU A 23 8.50 6.21 -23.17
N LYS A 24 7.71 6.61 -24.17
CA LYS A 24 8.14 7.32 -25.38
C LYS A 24 6.96 8.17 -25.81
N GLY A 25 7.06 9.48 -25.67
CA GLY A 25 6.05 10.41 -26.17
C GLY A 25 5.69 11.45 -25.15
N HIS A 26 6.16 12.67 -25.44
CA HIS A 26 5.56 13.95 -25.06
C HIS A 26 5.14 14.09 -23.60
N TYR A 27 5.95 14.86 -22.86
CA TYR A 27 5.38 15.78 -21.87
C TYR A 27 4.15 16.42 -22.54
N TYR A 28 2.97 16.24 -21.94
CA TYR A 28 1.78 16.89 -22.43
C TYR A 28 2.05 18.38 -22.36
N ILE A 29 2.20 18.96 -23.54
CA ILE A 29 2.18 20.37 -23.80
C ILE A 29 0.78 20.82 -23.33
N ILE A 30 0.68 21.37 -22.11
CA ILE A 30 -0.24 22.50 -21.93
C ILE A 30 0.32 23.50 -22.93
N MET A 31 -0.36 23.76 -24.04
CA MET A 31 0.10 24.77 -24.99
C MET A 31 0.16 26.07 -24.21
N PRO A 32 1.35 26.64 -23.97
CA PRO A 32 1.44 27.93 -23.34
C PRO A 32 1.00 28.95 -24.38
N ASP A 33 -0.26 29.37 -24.34
CA ASP A 33 -0.73 30.44 -25.22
C ASP A 33 -0.20 31.83 -24.78
N SER A 34 0.65 31.89 -23.74
CA SER A 34 1.16 33.12 -23.12
C SER A 34 2.70 33.19 -23.02
N TYR A 35 3.23 34.42 -23.11
CA TYR A 35 4.67 34.72 -22.96
C TYR A 35 5.23 34.38 -21.57
N LEU A 36 4.39 34.41 -20.53
CA LEU A 36 4.81 34.14 -19.15
C LEU A 36 5.15 32.66 -18.94
N ASP A 37 4.43 31.76 -19.59
CA ASP A 37 4.67 30.33 -19.45
C ASP A 37 6.02 29.94 -20.07
N HIS A 38 6.38 30.50 -21.23
CA HIS A 38 7.71 30.32 -21.82
C HIS A 38 8.85 30.82 -20.92
N PHE A 39 8.61 31.91 -20.19
CA PHE A 39 9.56 32.44 -19.22
C PHE A 39 9.70 31.52 -18.00
N LEU A 40 8.58 31.04 -17.46
CA LEU A 40 8.56 30.09 -16.33
C LEU A 40 9.21 28.76 -16.70
N ASP A 41 8.97 28.25 -17.91
CA ASP A 41 9.61 27.03 -18.42
C ASP A 41 11.13 27.23 -18.53
N SER A 42 11.57 28.36 -19.06
CA SER A 42 13.00 28.70 -19.16
C SER A 42 13.66 28.75 -17.79
N LEU A 43 13.00 29.35 -16.79
CA LEU A 43 13.49 29.36 -15.40
C LEU A 43 13.54 27.95 -14.80
N SER A 44 12.50 27.14 -15.04
CA SER A 44 12.45 25.76 -14.57
C SER A 44 13.60 24.93 -15.14
N GLN A 45 13.97 25.17 -16.39
CA GLN A 45 15.06 24.49 -17.08
C GLN A 45 16.43 24.90 -16.54
N VAL A 46 16.61 26.17 -16.15
CA VAL A 46 17.84 26.63 -15.49
C VAL A 46 18.04 25.93 -14.14
N VAL A 47 16.96 25.67 -13.41
CA VAL A 47 17.01 25.00 -12.10
C VAL A 47 17.14 23.48 -12.23
N THR A 48 16.36 22.85 -13.10
CA THR A 48 16.34 21.38 -13.28
C THR A 48 17.45 20.88 -14.19
N GLY A 49 17.96 21.71 -15.10
CA GLY A 49 19.02 21.37 -16.05
C GLY A 49 20.28 20.80 -15.40
N PRO A 50 20.85 21.44 -14.35
CA PRO A 50 21.98 20.89 -13.61
C PRO A 50 21.69 19.51 -12.98
N VAL A 51 20.45 19.28 -12.50
CA VAL A 51 20.04 18.01 -11.88
C VAL A 51 19.94 16.90 -12.94
N VAL A 52 19.32 17.19 -14.08
CA VAL A 52 19.23 16.26 -15.21
C VAL A 52 20.62 15.95 -15.76
N TRP A 53 21.47 16.97 -15.93
CA TRP A 53 22.86 16.81 -16.33
C TRP A 53 23.62 15.89 -15.35
N PHE A 54 23.46 16.08 -14.05
CA PHE A 54 24.11 15.23 -13.05
C PHE A 54 23.57 13.79 -13.10
N HIS A 55 22.26 13.61 -13.22
CA HIS A 55 21.64 12.29 -13.35
C HIS A 55 22.20 11.52 -14.56
N ASP A 56 22.29 12.19 -15.71
CA ASP A 56 22.65 11.54 -16.97
C ASP A 56 24.15 11.37 -17.15
N LYS A 57 24.95 12.36 -16.73
CA LYS A 57 26.41 12.37 -16.91
C LYS A 57 27.18 11.75 -15.76
N VAL A 58 26.62 11.75 -14.54
CA VAL A 58 27.28 11.21 -13.36
C VAL A 58 26.52 9.97 -12.86
N ALA A 59 25.28 10.10 -12.40
CA ALA A 59 24.62 9.01 -11.69
C ALA A 59 24.40 7.74 -12.55
N THR A 60 23.92 7.92 -13.79
CA THR A 60 23.60 6.82 -14.71
C THR A 60 24.81 5.99 -15.12
N PRO A 61 25.94 6.55 -15.60
CA PRO A 61 27.11 5.75 -15.98
C PRO A 61 27.81 5.08 -14.78
N TYR A 62 27.76 5.68 -13.58
CA TYR A 62 28.32 5.06 -12.37
C TYR A 62 27.39 4.01 -11.73
N ARG A 63 26.13 3.89 -12.19
CA ARG A 63 25.17 2.90 -11.69
C ARG A 63 25.46 1.52 -12.29
N LYS A 64 26.06 0.64 -11.50
CA LYS A 64 26.20 -0.78 -11.85
C LYS A 64 24.80 -1.41 -11.92
N ASN A 65 24.42 -1.94 -13.08
CA ASN A 65 23.17 -2.70 -13.20
C ASN A 65 23.40 -4.12 -12.67
N TYR A 66 22.76 -4.46 -11.56
CA TYR A 66 22.75 -5.81 -11.00
C TYR A 66 21.29 -6.31 -10.96
N PRO A 67 21.01 -7.54 -11.44
CA PRO A 67 19.66 -8.08 -11.36
C PRO A 67 19.31 -8.33 -9.89
N TRP A 68 18.18 -7.78 -9.46
CA TRP A 68 17.57 -8.09 -8.17
C TRP A 68 16.24 -8.81 -8.42
N TYR A 69 15.93 -9.81 -7.60
CA TYR A 69 14.73 -10.62 -7.74
C TYR A 69 13.83 -10.46 -6.52
N HIS A 70 12.53 -10.45 -6.75
CA HIS A 70 11.55 -10.52 -5.68
C HIS A 70 11.60 -11.90 -5.04
N ARG A 71 11.79 -11.94 -3.72
CA ARG A 71 11.78 -13.19 -2.96
C ARG A 71 10.36 -13.77 -2.95
N GLN A 72 10.22 -15.00 -3.43
CA GLN A 72 8.97 -15.74 -3.38
C GLN A 72 9.02 -16.72 -2.21
N TYR A 73 7.99 -16.67 -1.35
CA TYR A 73 7.83 -17.61 -0.25
C TYR A 73 6.75 -18.62 -0.59
N ARG A 74 7.07 -19.91 -0.50
CA ARG A 74 6.07 -20.97 -0.60
C ARG A 74 5.13 -20.91 0.61
N ARG A 75 3.87 -21.30 0.41
CA ARG A 75 2.88 -21.43 1.48
C ARG A 75 3.21 -22.64 2.37
N VAL A 76 3.15 -22.41 3.67
CA VAL A 76 3.20 -23.35 4.79
C VAL A 76 1.76 -23.60 5.24
N PRO A 77 1.42 -24.80 5.79
CA PRO A 77 0.14 -25.01 6.44
C PRO A 77 -0.14 -23.94 7.53
N GLY A 78 -1.40 -23.56 7.68
CA GLY A 78 -1.84 -22.65 8.73
C GLY A 78 -1.79 -23.29 10.12
N ILE A 79 -1.97 -22.46 11.15
CA ILE A 79 -1.85 -22.86 12.56
C ILE A 79 -2.94 -23.87 12.98
N GLU A 80 -4.07 -23.89 12.28
CA GLU A 80 -5.18 -24.81 12.48
C GLU A 80 -4.85 -26.28 12.19
N ASN A 81 -3.85 -26.54 11.35
CA ASN A 81 -3.45 -27.88 10.95
C ASN A 81 -2.24 -28.42 11.76
N CYS A 82 -1.59 -27.56 12.56
CA CYS A 82 -0.46 -27.97 13.37
C CYS A 82 -0.91 -28.64 14.67
N TYR A 83 -0.17 -29.64 15.14
CA TYR A 83 -0.33 -30.18 16.48
C TYR A 83 0.17 -29.20 17.55
N THR A 84 -0.30 -29.37 18.79
CA THR A 84 0.03 -28.47 19.91
C THR A 84 1.48 -28.60 20.40
N ASP A 85 2.03 -29.81 20.30
CA ASP A 85 3.37 -30.22 20.71
C ASP A 85 4.43 -29.98 19.63
N ASP A 86 4.03 -29.91 18.35
CA ASP A 86 4.94 -29.59 17.24
C ASP A 86 5.25 -28.08 17.18
N TRP A 87 6.35 -27.69 17.81
CA TRP A 87 6.82 -26.31 17.83
C TRP A 87 7.35 -25.84 16.46
N VAL A 88 7.85 -26.75 15.61
CA VAL A 88 8.43 -26.39 14.30
C VAL A 88 7.32 -25.94 13.36
N CYS A 89 6.24 -26.73 13.24
CA CYS A 89 5.07 -26.36 12.44
C CYS A 89 4.50 -25.01 12.88
N ARG A 90 4.38 -24.81 14.20
CA ARG A 90 3.83 -23.57 14.77
C ARG A 90 4.71 -22.35 14.50
N GLU A 91 6.03 -22.47 14.58
CA GLU A 91 6.92 -21.35 14.29
C GLU A 91 6.95 -21.00 12.79
N GLU A 92 6.88 -21.99 11.89
CA GLU A 92 6.76 -21.74 10.45
C GLU A 92 5.43 -21.06 10.09
N ALA A 93 4.31 -21.53 10.67
CA ALA A 93 3.00 -20.92 10.50
C ALA A 93 2.96 -19.49 11.05
N ASN A 94 3.57 -19.25 12.22
CA ASN A 94 3.70 -17.91 12.80
C ASN A 94 4.57 -16.98 11.94
N ALA A 95 5.66 -17.48 11.36
CA ALA A 95 6.49 -16.71 10.45
C ALA A 95 5.75 -16.33 9.17
N GLN A 96 4.89 -17.22 8.64
CA GLN A 96 4.02 -16.88 7.52
C GLN A 96 2.97 -15.85 7.90
N PHE A 97 2.30 -16.03 9.03
CA PHE A 97 1.28 -15.11 9.51
C PHE A 97 1.81 -13.68 9.71
N ARG A 98 3.02 -13.53 10.25
CA ARG A 98 3.69 -12.21 10.37
C ARG A 98 3.96 -11.57 9.02
N ARG A 99 4.39 -12.36 8.02
CA ARG A 99 4.62 -11.86 6.65
C ARG A 99 3.32 -11.43 6.01
N ASP A 100 2.26 -12.23 6.12
CA ASP A 100 0.95 -11.91 5.56
C ASP A 100 0.36 -10.65 6.21
N LYS A 101 0.51 -10.47 7.53
CA LYS A 101 0.13 -9.23 8.23
C LYS A 101 0.85 -8.00 7.67
N LEU A 102 2.15 -8.10 7.38
CA LEU A 102 2.90 -7.00 6.78
C LEU A 102 2.39 -6.67 5.38
N VAL A 103 2.15 -7.70 4.55
CA VAL A 103 1.59 -7.52 3.20
C VAL A 103 0.21 -6.84 3.27
N GLU A 104 -0.67 -7.30 4.16
CA GLU A 104 -2.02 -6.73 4.34
C GLU A 104 -1.96 -5.28 4.84
N LYS A 105 -1.01 -4.94 5.72
CA LYS A 105 -0.76 -3.55 6.13
C LYS A 105 -0.41 -2.66 4.93
N TYR A 106 0.48 -3.12 4.05
CA TYR A 106 0.86 -2.37 2.85
C TYR A 106 -0.28 -2.27 1.83
N ILE A 107 -1.16 -3.28 1.74
CA ILE A 107 -2.36 -3.19 0.90
C ILE A 107 -3.27 -2.05 1.37
N VAL A 108 -3.54 -1.96 2.68
CA VAL A 108 -4.36 -0.87 3.22
C VAL A 108 -3.71 0.49 2.97
N GLN A 109 -2.39 0.60 3.17
CA GLN A 109 -1.64 1.84 2.89
C GLN A 109 -1.66 2.23 1.40
N LEU A 110 -1.56 1.25 0.50
CA LEU A 110 -1.65 1.49 -0.94
C LEU A 110 -3.04 2.01 -1.32
N LEU A 111 -4.10 1.44 -0.76
CA LEU A 111 -5.47 1.92 -1.01
C LEU A 111 -5.68 3.33 -0.47
N ALA A 112 -5.09 3.66 0.69
CA ALA A 112 -5.11 5.00 1.26
C ALA A 112 -4.43 6.00 0.32
N SER A 113 -3.22 5.66 -0.15
CA SER A 113 -2.46 6.51 -1.08
C SER A 113 -3.20 6.73 -2.40
N ARG A 114 -3.87 5.71 -2.94
CA ARG A 114 -4.70 5.85 -4.16
C ARG A 114 -5.86 6.82 -3.95
N PHE A 115 -6.53 6.73 -2.80
CA PHE A 115 -7.59 7.66 -2.45
C PHE A 115 -7.04 9.10 -2.33
N GLU A 116 -5.94 9.28 -1.59
CA GLU A 116 -5.28 10.58 -1.44
C GLU A 116 -4.88 11.19 -2.79
N THR A 117 -4.26 10.42 -3.67
CA THR A 117 -3.93 10.86 -5.03
C THR A 117 -5.17 11.32 -5.79
N CYS A 118 -6.27 10.54 -5.77
CA CYS A 118 -7.52 10.95 -6.42
C CYS A 118 -8.05 12.28 -5.87
N THR A 119 -7.99 12.49 -4.54
CA THR A 119 -8.44 13.75 -3.93
C THR A 119 -7.59 14.95 -4.30
N ILE A 120 -6.31 14.75 -4.60
CA ILE A 120 -5.39 15.82 -5.02
C ILE A 120 -5.67 16.20 -6.48
N GLU A 121 -5.79 15.21 -7.36
CA GLU A 121 -6.01 15.44 -8.80
C GLU A 121 -7.39 16.07 -9.09
N GLU A 122 -8.44 15.62 -8.42
CA GLU A 122 -9.82 16.12 -8.64
C GLU A 122 -10.18 17.34 -7.77
N GLY A 123 -9.29 17.75 -6.85
CA GLY A 123 -9.47 18.92 -6.00
C GLY A 123 -10.73 18.89 -5.12
N PHE A 124 -11.61 19.89 -5.28
CA PHE A 124 -12.82 20.03 -4.45
C PHE A 124 -13.83 18.89 -4.67
N GLU A 125 -13.94 18.36 -5.89
CA GLU A 125 -14.83 17.23 -6.19
C GLU A 125 -14.36 15.94 -5.51
N GLY A 126 -13.04 15.72 -5.47
CA GLY A 126 -12.43 14.59 -4.79
C GLY A 126 -12.68 14.58 -3.28
N LYS A 127 -12.70 15.76 -2.64
CA LYS A 127 -12.97 15.90 -1.19
C LYS A 127 -14.40 15.50 -0.79
N LYS A 128 -15.35 15.56 -1.72
CA LYS A 128 -16.77 15.18 -1.47
C LYS A 128 -16.99 13.66 -1.40
N ALA A 129 -15.99 12.85 -1.73
CA ALA A 129 -16.08 11.38 -1.74
C ALA A 129 -16.55 10.73 -0.43
N LYS A 130 -16.42 11.43 0.70
CA LYS A 130 -16.89 10.96 2.01
C LYS A 130 -18.38 11.17 2.25
N THR A 131 -18.98 12.16 1.58
CA THR A 131 -20.36 12.61 1.83
C THR A 131 -21.28 12.24 0.67
N ASP A 132 -20.79 12.39 -0.55
CA ASP A 132 -21.57 12.17 -1.77
C ASP A 132 -21.19 10.83 -2.43
N PRO A 133 -22.12 9.86 -2.56
CA PRO A 133 -21.84 8.57 -3.18
C PRO A 133 -21.60 8.67 -4.69
N ASN A 134 -22.04 9.77 -5.32
CA ASN A 134 -21.85 10.02 -6.75
C ASN A 134 -20.55 10.78 -7.08
N ALA A 135 -19.70 11.05 -6.07
CA ALA A 135 -18.43 11.72 -6.31
C ALA A 135 -17.42 10.78 -6.99
N LYS A 136 -16.56 11.32 -7.86
CA LYS A 136 -15.59 10.54 -8.66
C LYS A 136 -14.67 9.64 -7.83
N CYS A 137 -14.20 10.10 -6.66
CA CYS A 137 -13.28 9.34 -5.81
C CYS A 137 -13.98 8.43 -4.77
N HIS A 138 -15.32 8.30 -4.82
CA HIS A 138 -16.08 7.57 -3.80
C HIS A 138 -15.75 6.06 -3.78
N ASP A 139 -15.62 5.42 -4.93
CA ASP A 139 -15.28 3.99 -4.99
C ASP A 139 -13.92 3.67 -4.36
N LEU A 140 -12.93 4.56 -4.52
CA LEU A 140 -11.62 4.41 -3.90
C LEU A 140 -11.69 4.56 -2.38
N TRP A 141 -12.49 5.50 -1.91
CA TRP A 141 -12.79 5.67 -0.48
C TRP A 141 -13.44 4.41 0.09
N LYS A 142 -14.50 3.91 -0.54
CA LYS A 142 -15.19 2.68 -0.17
C LYS A 142 -14.25 1.48 -0.06
N ASN A 143 -13.41 1.28 -1.07
CA ASN A 143 -12.44 0.20 -1.11
C ASN A 143 -11.44 0.29 0.05
N TRP A 144 -10.96 1.49 0.35
CA TRP A 144 -10.07 1.72 1.50
C TRP A 144 -10.79 1.47 2.83
N CYS A 145 -12.01 1.97 3.02
CA CYS A 145 -12.82 1.76 4.23
C CYS A 145 -13.05 0.27 4.50
N ASN A 146 -13.46 -0.49 3.48
CA ASN A 146 -13.68 -1.93 3.60
C ASN A 146 -12.38 -2.69 3.90
N ALA A 147 -11.28 -2.34 3.23
CA ALA A 147 -9.99 -2.95 3.50
C ALA A 147 -9.48 -2.64 4.92
N ASN A 148 -9.65 -1.41 5.38
CA ASN A 148 -9.25 -0.97 6.71
C ASN A 148 -10.10 -1.66 7.81
N LEU A 149 -11.42 -1.77 7.59
CA LEU A 149 -12.30 -2.51 8.49
C LEU A 149 -11.89 -3.99 8.56
N ASN A 150 -11.68 -4.65 7.42
CA ASN A 150 -11.24 -6.05 7.37
C ASN A 150 -9.89 -6.28 8.08
N PHE A 151 -8.95 -5.34 7.90
CA PHE A 151 -7.67 -5.37 8.59
C PHE A 151 -7.86 -5.24 10.12
N TYR A 152 -8.72 -4.34 10.58
CA TYR A 152 -9.03 -4.18 12.01
C TYR A 152 -9.80 -5.38 12.59
N ILE A 153 -10.77 -5.94 11.87
CA ILE A 153 -11.48 -7.16 12.29
C ILE A 153 -10.48 -8.30 12.51
N LYS A 154 -9.52 -8.48 11.61
CA LYS A 154 -8.52 -9.54 11.71
C LYS A 154 -7.44 -9.27 12.77
N TYR A 155 -6.94 -8.04 12.85
CA TYR A 155 -5.73 -7.71 13.63
C TYR A 155 -5.91 -6.76 14.82
N GLY A 156 -7.07 -6.09 14.92
CA GLY A 156 -7.40 -5.15 15.98
C GLY A 156 -7.51 -5.83 17.35
N ASP A 157 -7.35 -5.03 18.40
CA ASP A 157 -7.53 -5.40 19.82
C ASP A 157 -6.66 -6.56 20.33
N MET A 158 -5.66 -6.96 19.56
CA MET A 158 -4.69 -7.97 19.95
C MET A 158 -3.44 -7.34 20.57
N LYS A 159 -2.76 -8.10 21.43
CA LYS A 159 -1.51 -7.70 22.09
C LYS A 159 -0.43 -7.39 21.06
N HIS A 160 0.46 -6.43 21.30
CA HIS A 160 1.49 -6.01 20.33
C HIS A 160 2.23 -7.17 19.60
N ASN A 161 2.62 -8.22 20.35
CA ASN A 161 3.31 -9.40 19.82
C ASN A 161 2.40 -10.65 19.73
N PHE A 162 1.18 -10.50 19.20
CA PHE A 162 0.26 -11.61 19.04
C PHE A 162 0.76 -12.67 18.04
N LYS A 163 0.44 -13.93 18.32
CA LYS A 163 0.73 -15.08 17.45
C LYS A 163 -0.49 -15.48 16.60
N ALA A 164 -0.30 -16.35 15.63
CA ALA A 164 -1.36 -16.88 14.78
C ALA A 164 -2.44 -17.62 15.58
N GLU A 165 -2.07 -18.24 16.72
CA GLU A 165 -3.01 -18.90 17.62
C GLU A 165 -4.05 -17.92 18.20
N GLU A 166 -3.62 -16.71 18.58
CA GLU A 166 -4.53 -15.69 19.15
C GLU A 166 -5.51 -15.17 18.09
N ALA A 167 -5.02 -14.97 16.86
CA ALA A 167 -5.88 -14.60 15.73
C ALA A 167 -6.89 -15.70 15.38
N LEU A 168 -6.50 -16.98 15.46
CA LEU A 168 -7.41 -18.10 15.30
C LEU A 168 -8.49 -18.12 16.39
N MET A 169 -8.15 -17.82 17.65
CA MET A 169 -9.14 -17.74 18.72
C MET A 169 -10.10 -16.57 18.53
N LYS A 170 -9.62 -15.42 18.04
CA LYS A 170 -10.48 -14.29 17.63
C LYS A 170 -11.46 -14.69 16.53
N GLN A 171 -10.97 -15.38 15.49
CA GLN A 171 -11.81 -15.88 14.40
C GLN A 171 -12.87 -16.86 14.90
N LYS A 172 -12.49 -17.81 15.78
CA LYS A 172 -13.44 -18.74 16.40
C LYS A 172 -14.51 -18.02 17.22
N HIS A 173 -14.13 -16.98 17.96
CA HIS A 173 -15.07 -16.16 18.70
C HIS A 173 -16.11 -15.51 17.78
N ARG A 174 -15.67 -14.93 16.65
CA ARG A 174 -16.58 -14.35 15.63
C ARG A 174 -17.54 -15.40 15.08
N MET A 175 -17.04 -16.58 14.67
CA MET A 175 -17.88 -17.65 14.12
C MET A 175 -18.92 -18.18 15.12
N ILE A 176 -18.55 -18.29 16.41
CA ILE A 176 -19.48 -18.70 17.47
C ILE A 176 -20.58 -17.64 17.68
N TRP A 177 -20.21 -16.35 17.60
CA TRP A 177 -21.15 -15.24 17.71
C TRP A 177 -22.12 -15.21 16.53
N GLU A 178 -21.62 -15.34 15.29
CA GLU A 178 -22.44 -15.34 14.07
C GLU A 178 -23.47 -16.48 14.08
N ARG A 179 -23.07 -17.65 14.56
CA ARG A 179 -23.98 -18.79 14.73
C ARG A 179 -25.14 -18.48 15.70
N ARG A 180 -24.94 -17.58 16.68
CA ARG A 180 -25.95 -17.24 17.71
C ARG A 180 -26.83 -16.06 17.30
N ASN A 181 -26.26 -15.05 16.64
CA ASN A 181 -26.92 -13.77 16.41
C ASN A 181 -27.22 -13.48 14.93
N GLY A 182 -26.67 -14.25 14.00
CA GLY A 182 -26.75 -13.99 12.55
C GLY A 182 -25.49 -13.33 11.98
N PRO A 183 -25.47 -13.03 10.67
CA PRO A 183 -24.32 -12.44 10.00
C PRO A 183 -24.06 -11.01 10.47
N ILE A 184 -22.79 -10.63 10.55
CA ILE A 184 -22.34 -9.26 10.84
C ILE A 184 -22.29 -8.49 9.51
N GLU A 185 -22.76 -7.23 9.51
CA GLU A 185 -22.56 -6.34 8.36
C GLU A 185 -21.08 -5.94 8.25
N ASP A 186 -20.48 -6.19 7.10
CA ASP A 186 -19.06 -5.91 6.84
C ASP A 186 -18.89 -4.62 6.00
N ASN A 187 -19.64 -3.57 6.35
CA ASN A 187 -19.63 -2.28 5.64
C ASN A 187 -18.69 -1.27 6.33
N GLY A 188 -17.48 -1.09 5.78
CA GLY A 188 -16.46 -0.20 6.35
C GLY A 188 -16.86 1.28 6.42
N GLU A 189 -17.75 1.72 5.54
CA GLU A 189 -18.21 3.11 5.48
C GLU A 189 -18.96 3.55 6.74
N GLN A 190 -19.74 2.67 7.35
CA GLN A 190 -20.59 2.96 8.52
C GLN A 190 -19.79 3.38 9.77
N TYR A 191 -18.50 3.03 9.85
CA TYR A 191 -17.66 3.26 11.03
C TYR A 191 -16.83 4.54 10.99
N LEU A 192 -16.77 5.22 9.84
CA LEU A 192 -15.94 6.41 9.62
C LEU A 192 -16.74 7.68 9.31
N THR A 193 -18.07 7.56 9.23
CA THR A 193 -19.01 8.67 8.99
C THR A 193 -19.62 9.26 10.25
N ASN A 194 -19.26 8.75 11.43
CA ASN A 194 -19.68 9.26 12.75
C ASN A 194 -18.60 10.14 13.38
#